data_AF-A0A6C0E7E7-F1
#
_entry.id   AF-A0A6C0E7E7-F1
#
_cell.length_a   1.000
_cell.length_b   1.000
_cell.length_c   1.000
_cell.angle_alpha   90.00
_cell.angle_beta   90.00
_cell.angle_gamma   90.00
#
_symmetry.space_group_name_H-M   'P 1'
#
loop_
_entity.id
_entity.type
_entity.pdbx_description
1 polymer ?
#
loop_
_entity_poly.entity_id
_entity_poly.type
_entity_poly.pdbx_seq_one_letter_code
_entity_poly.pdbx_strand_id
1 'polypeptide(L)'
;MTTMNNTQPNTNQRKTIMKYADISNFYKISDYLPILNGCINSELTVIYLTFFTLYLTVGDTDAVKLWHEKYNLTISLLSISTMMIIIVLARLCYTLIFNEYTVYRFTFLCVLIQLVYDGLYFLIFYHKLPDGFKLFNYLDINAKDISYRTSTESVTTIILASFLSSNFATYTLNSNLVLLIVSFYFIPFFIYNS
;
A
#
# COMPACT_ATOMS: atom_id res chain seq x y z
N MET A 1 -57.11 -2.43 32.70
CA MET A 1 -56.02 -1.44 32.60
C MET A 1 -54.73 -2.22 32.44
N THR A 2 -54.26 -2.35 31.20
CA THR A 2 -53.11 -3.19 30.85
C THR A 2 -52.03 -2.26 30.30
N THR A 3 -51.00 -1.98 31.08
CA THR A 3 -49.88 -1.13 30.68
C THR A 3 -48.93 -1.94 29.80
N MET A 4 -48.86 -1.59 28.50
CA MET A 4 -47.83 -2.08 27.59
C MET A 4 -46.51 -1.33 27.86
N ASN A 5 -45.50 -2.05 28.33
CA ASN A 5 -44.13 -1.55 28.42
C ASN A 5 -43.47 -1.67 27.04
N ASN A 6 -43.38 -0.55 26.31
CA ASN A 6 -42.52 -0.40 25.15
C ASN A 6 -41.09 -0.10 25.61
N THR A 7 -40.28 -1.15 25.81
CA THR A 7 -38.82 -1.00 25.87
C THR A 7 -38.27 -0.93 24.45
N GLN A 8 -37.86 0.28 24.05
CA GLN A 8 -37.06 0.53 22.85
C GLN A 8 -35.71 -0.20 22.92
N PRO A 9 -35.20 -0.77 21.82
CA PRO A 9 -33.87 -1.37 21.82
C PRO A 9 -32.81 -0.27 21.93
N ASN A 10 -32.00 -0.41 22.98
CA ASN A 10 -30.88 0.45 23.33
C ASN A 10 -29.81 0.38 22.22
N THR A 11 -29.73 1.42 21.38
CA THR A 11 -28.76 1.57 20.29
C THR A 11 -27.38 1.94 20.84
N ASN A 12 -26.71 0.99 21.48
CA ASN A 12 -25.29 1.11 21.82
C ASN A 12 -24.44 0.16 20.97
N GLN A 13 -24.41 0.42 19.66
CA GLN A 13 -23.36 -0.13 18.80
C GLN A 13 -22.21 0.88 18.66
N ARG A 14 -21.37 0.96 19.69
CA ARG A 14 -20.00 1.48 19.55
C ARG A 14 -19.01 0.47 20.07
N LYS A 15 -18.66 -0.45 19.19
CA LYS A 15 -17.30 -1.01 19.10
C LYS A 15 -17.08 -1.49 17.67
N THR A 16 -16.77 -0.56 16.77
CA THR A 16 -16.23 -0.90 15.45
C THR A 16 -14.80 -1.38 15.68
N ILE A 17 -14.66 -2.65 16.07
CA ILE A 17 -13.40 -3.37 15.90
C ILE A 17 -13.19 -3.39 14.39
N MET A 18 -12.05 -2.86 13.91
CA MET A 18 -11.70 -2.96 12.48
C MET A 18 -11.93 -4.39 12.03
N LYS A 19 -12.91 -4.60 11.16
CA LYS A 19 -13.25 -5.91 10.63
C LYS A 19 -12.39 -6.07 9.38
N TYR A 20 -11.54 -7.08 9.38
CA TYR A 20 -10.76 -7.44 8.20
C TYR A 20 -11.56 -8.43 7.36
N ALA A 21 -11.78 -8.10 6.09
CA ALA A 21 -12.41 -8.99 5.13
C ALA A 21 -11.36 -9.89 4.46
N ASP A 22 -11.78 -11.09 4.08
CA ASP A 22 -10.97 -11.99 3.25
C ASP A 22 -10.85 -11.42 1.83
N ILE A 23 -9.60 -11.12 1.46
CA ILE A 23 -9.18 -10.64 0.13
C ILE A 23 -8.30 -11.66 -0.59
N SER A 24 -8.08 -12.85 -0.02
CA SER A 24 -7.12 -13.83 -0.54
C SER A 24 -7.61 -14.61 -1.76
N ASN A 25 -8.93 -14.76 -1.92
CA ASN A 25 -9.52 -15.51 -3.03
C ASN A 25 -9.27 -14.82 -4.38
N PHE A 26 -8.42 -15.40 -5.23
CA PHE A 26 -8.03 -14.84 -6.52
C PHE A 26 -9.21 -14.58 -7.48
N TYR A 27 -10.25 -15.40 -7.43
CA TYR A 27 -11.39 -15.34 -8.34
C TYR A 27 -12.44 -14.29 -7.95
N LYS A 28 -12.33 -13.69 -6.76
CA LYS A 28 -13.27 -12.67 -6.28
C LYS A 28 -12.94 -11.30 -6.86
N ILE A 29 -13.60 -10.96 -7.96
CA ILE A 29 -13.36 -9.72 -8.73
C ILE A 29 -13.72 -8.46 -7.92
N SER A 30 -14.69 -8.54 -7.01
CA SER A 30 -15.10 -7.39 -6.21
C SER A 30 -14.02 -6.86 -5.26
N ASP A 31 -12.98 -7.65 -4.96
CA ASP A 31 -11.91 -7.24 -4.04
C ASP A 31 -10.82 -6.38 -4.70
N TYR A 32 -10.75 -6.32 -6.04
CA TYR A 32 -9.69 -5.56 -6.72
C TYR A 32 -9.80 -4.05 -6.50
N LEU A 33 -11.01 -3.50 -6.37
CA LEU A 33 -11.19 -2.09 -6.07
C LEU A 33 -10.75 -1.74 -4.62
N PRO A 34 -11.17 -2.48 -3.58
CA PRO A 34 -10.60 -2.35 -2.24
C PRO A 34 -9.06 -2.47 -2.21
N ILE A 35 -8.49 -3.39 -2.99
CA ILE A 35 -7.03 -3.56 -3.07
C ILE A 35 -6.38 -2.34 -3.69
N LEU A 36 -6.91 -1.84 -4.80
CA LEU A 36 -6.40 -0.61 -5.43
C LEU A 36 -6.47 0.57 -4.46
N ASN A 37 -7.58 0.73 -3.74
CA ASN A 37 -7.72 1.73 -2.70
C ASN A 37 -6.68 1.53 -1.59
N GLY A 38 -6.41 0.29 -1.18
CA GLY A 38 -5.38 -0.04 -0.20
C GLY A 38 -3.98 0.37 -0.64
N CYS A 39 -3.60 0.06 -1.89
CA CYS A 39 -2.31 0.45 -2.47
C CYS A 39 -2.17 1.97 -2.56
N ILE A 40 -3.18 2.68 -3.08
CA ILE A 40 -3.13 4.15 -3.22
C ILE A 40 -3.04 4.82 -1.85
N ASN A 41 -3.87 4.40 -0.88
CA ASN A 41 -3.85 5.02 0.44
C ASN A 41 -2.58 4.67 1.22
N SER A 42 -1.98 3.51 0.98
CA SER A 42 -0.66 3.17 1.54
C SER A 42 0.42 4.12 1.02
N GLU A 43 0.49 4.32 -0.30
CA GLU A 43 1.41 5.26 -0.94
C GLU A 43 1.21 6.69 -0.42
N LEU A 44 -0.04 7.17 -0.39
CA LEU A 44 -0.37 8.49 0.17
C LEU A 44 0.05 8.64 1.63
N THR A 45 -0.09 7.58 2.44
CA THR A 45 0.31 7.59 3.84
C THR A 45 1.82 7.70 3.98
N VAL A 46 2.58 6.97 3.16
CA VAL A 46 4.05 7.02 3.17
C VAL A 46 4.55 8.36 2.65
N ILE A 47 4.00 8.88 1.56
CA ILE A 47 4.29 10.24 1.09
C ILE A 47 3.99 11.25 2.20
N TYR A 48 2.81 11.20 2.82
CA TYR A 48 2.46 12.09 3.93
C TYR A 48 3.45 11.98 5.10
N LEU A 49 3.84 10.76 5.48
CA LEU A 49 4.78 10.55 6.58
C LEU A 49 6.18 11.07 6.24
N THR A 50 6.65 10.85 5.00
CA THR A 50 7.91 11.37 4.49
C THR A 50 7.89 12.90 4.39
N PHE A 51 6.80 13.53 3.96
CA PHE A 51 6.73 14.99 3.91
C PHE A 51 6.53 15.66 5.25
N PHE A 52 5.71 15.11 6.15
CA PHE A 52 5.44 15.77 7.43
C PHE A 52 6.43 15.38 8.54
N THR A 53 6.85 14.11 8.60
CA THR A 53 7.69 13.62 9.72
C THR A 53 9.17 13.92 9.47
N LEU A 54 9.66 13.70 8.25
CA LEU A 54 11.08 13.91 7.93
C LEU A 54 11.43 15.40 7.77
N TYR A 55 10.51 16.21 7.25
CA TYR A 55 10.66 17.67 7.17
C TYR A 55 10.77 18.34 8.55
N LEU A 56 10.11 17.78 9.57
CA LEU A 56 10.13 18.31 10.94
C LEU A 56 11.26 17.74 11.82
N THR A 57 11.85 16.58 11.46
CA THR A 57 12.68 15.81 12.41
C THR A 57 14.15 15.64 11.99
N VAL A 58 14.50 15.59 10.70
CA VAL A 58 15.86 15.12 10.27
C VAL A 58 16.63 16.12 9.39
N GLY A 59 16.02 17.19 8.89
CA GLY A 59 16.73 18.19 8.07
C GLY A 59 16.99 17.74 6.62
N ASP A 60 17.50 18.69 5.82
CA ASP A 60 17.43 18.77 4.34
C ASP A 60 18.17 17.70 3.51
N THR A 61 18.69 16.63 4.12
CA THR A 61 19.70 15.75 3.48
C THR A 61 19.20 14.37 3.09
N ASP A 62 17.90 14.08 3.23
CA ASP A 62 17.43 12.71 3.05
C ASP A 62 17.29 12.31 1.57
N ALA A 63 18.00 11.25 1.19
CA ALA A 63 18.01 10.71 -0.18
C ALA A 63 16.59 10.40 -0.71
N VAL A 64 15.64 10.08 0.17
CA VAL A 64 14.22 9.85 -0.14
C VAL A 64 13.53 11.15 -0.61
N LYS A 65 13.85 12.29 -0.02
CA LYS A 65 13.34 13.61 -0.42
C LYS A 65 13.81 13.97 -1.83
N LEU A 66 15.11 13.84 -2.09
CA LEU A 66 15.71 14.04 -3.42
C LEU A 66 15.13 13.09 -4.47
N TRP A 67 14.70 11.89 -4.07
CA TRP A 67 14.11 10.90 -4.97
C TRP A 67 12.67 11.24 -5.35
N HIS A 68 11.86 11.68 -4.37
CA HIS A 68 10.53 12.19 -4.62
C HIS A 68 10.58 13.49 -5.45
N GLU A 69 11.33 14.52 -5.06
CA GLU A 69 11.41 15.79 -5.79
C GLU A 69 11.78 15.62 -7.28
N LYS A 70 12.60 14.61 -7.61
CA LYS A 70 13.13 14.41 -8.96
C LYS A 70 12.24 13.56 -9.89
N TYR A 71 11.44 12.63 -9.35
CA TYR A 71 10.67 11.67 -10.15
C TYR A 71 9.20 11.51 -9.75
N ASN A 72 8.80 12.14 -8.64
CA ASN A 72 7.45 12.55 -8.25
C ASN A 72 6.34 11.54 -8.64
N LEU A 73 5.49 11.86 -9.63
CA LEU A 73 4.35 11.03 -10.06
C LEU A 73 4.76 9.66 -10.61
N THR A 74 5.91 9.56 -11.26
CA THR A 74 6.34 8.31 -11.89
C THR A 74 6.70 7.25 -10.85
N ILE A 75 7.37 7.65 -9.77
CA ILE A 75 7.72 6.71 -8.68
C ILE A 75 6.48 6.28 -7.93
N SER A 76 5.56 7.19 -7.59
CA SER A 76 4.34 6.81 -6.88
C SER A 76 3.43 5.90 -7.71
N LEU A 77 3.31 6.14 -9.02
CA LEU A 77 2.59 5.23 -9.91
C LEU A 77 3.26 3.87 -10.01
N LEU A 78 4.60 3.82 -10.05
CA LEU A 78 5.35 2.57 -10.05
C LEU A 78 5.15 1.80 -8.73
N SER A 79 5.19 2.48 -7.59
CA SER A 79 4.94 1.91 -6.25
C SER A 79 3.55 1.29 -6.17
N ILE A 80 2.50 2.03 -6.54
CA ILE A 80 1.12 1.55 -6.57
C ILE A 80 0.97 0.34 -7.50
N SER A 81 1.58 0.39 -8.68
CA SER A 81 1.51 -0.70 -9.67
C SER A 81 2.22 -1.95 -9.16
N THR A 82 3.40 -1.81 -8.55
CA THR A 82 4.14 -2.93 -7.95
C THR A 82 3.36 -3.55 -6.81
N MET A 83 2.84 -2.76 -5.86
CA MET A 83 2.01 -3.29 -4.76
C MET A 83 0.79 -4.07 -5.29
N MET A 84 0.12 -3.55 -6.31
CA MET A 84 -0.99 -4.25 -6.97
C MET A 84 -0.57 -5.62 -7.51
N ILE A 85 0.56 -5.69 -8.23
CA ILE A 85 1.08 -6.95 -8.79
C ILE A 85 1.39 -7.94 -7.66
N ILE A 86 2.06 -7.47 -6.60
CA ILE A 86 2.47 -8.31 -5.47
C ILE A 86 1.26 -8.87 -4.72
N ILE A 87 0.24 -8.05 -4.44
CA ILE A 87 -0.98 -8.53 -3.78
C ILE A 87 -1.74 -9.51 -4.68
N VAL A 88 -1.82 -9.28 -5.99
CA VAL A 88 -2.49 -10.21 -6.93
C VAL A 88 -1.75 -11.54 -7.00
N LEU A 89 -0.42 -11.53 -7.05
CA LEU A 89 0.40 -12.75 -6.96
C LEU A 89 0.21 -13.45 -5.62
N ALA A 90 0.17 -12.70 -4.52
CA ALA A 90 -0.10 -13.24 -3.19
C ALA A 90 -1.47 -13.92 -3.13
N ARG A 91 -2.51 -13.37 -3.76
CA ARG A 91 -3.84 -14.02 -3.85
C ARG A 91 -3.77 -15.36 -4.58
N LEU A 92 -3.05 -15.41 -5.70
CA LEU A 92 -2.86 -16.65 -6.45
C LEU A 92 -2.14 -17.70 -5.59
N CYS A 93 -1.01 -17.34 -4.98
CA CYS A 93 -0.25 -18.25 -4.12
C CYS A 93 -1.03 -18.66 -2.86
N TYR A 94 -1.74 -17.73 -2.22
CA TYR A 94 -2.49 -17.99 -1.00
C TYR A 94 -3.61 -18.99 -1.25
N THR A 95 -4.33 -18.84 -2.38
CA THR A 95 -5.39 -19.76 -2.81
C THR A 95 -4.87 -21.20 -3.01
N LEU A 96 -3.58 -21.37 -3.33
CA LEU A 96 -2.96 -22.68 -3.54
C LEU A 96 -2.36 -23.30 -2.28
N ILE A 97 -1.91 -22.48 -1.32
CA ILE A 97 -1.10 -22.93 -0.18
C ILE A 97 -1.91 -23.01 1.12
N PHE A 98 -2.89 -22.13 1.31
CA PHE A 98 -3.61 -21.98 2.58
C PHE A 98 -5.11 -22.24 2.43
N ASN A 99 -5.66 -23.00 3.38
CA ASN A 99 -7.10 -23.31 3.42
C ASN A 99 -7.92 -22.31 4.25
N GLU A 100 -7.27 -21.54 5.12
CA GLU A 100 -7.92 -20.59 6.03
C GLU A 100 -7.31 -19.21 5.90
N TYR A 101 -8.18 -18.19 5.78
CA TYR A 101 -7.75 -16.81 5.70
C TYR A 101 -7.42 -16.23 7.09
N THR A 102 -6.24 -15.63 7.19
CA THR A 102 -5.94 -14.65 8.24
C THR A 102 -5.17 -13.49 7.62
N VAL A 103 -5.49 -12.25 8.02
CA VAL A 103 -4.82 -11.05 7.49
C VAL A 103 -3.31 -11.10 7.71
N TYR A 104 -2.85 -11.67 8.83
CA TYR A 104 -1.44 -11.79 9.15
C TYR A 104 -0.70 -12.79 8.25
N ARG A 105 -1.27 -13.98 7.96
CA ARG A 105 -0.66 -14.94 7.03
C ARG A 105 -0.62 -14.38 5.61
N PHE A 106 -1.68 -13.69 5.20
CA PHE A 106 -1.74 -13.06 3.88
C PHE A 106 -0.71 -11.94 3.74
N THR A 107 -0.60 -11.07 4.75
CA THR A 107 0.39 -9.99 4.77
C THR A 107 1.81 -10.54 4.77
N PHE A 108 2.08 -11.59 5.56
CA PHE A 108 3.38 -12.24 5.57
C PHE A 108 3.75 -12.80 4.19
N LEU A 109 2.80 -13.43 3.48
CA LEU A 109 3.01 -13.89 2.11
C LEU A 109 3.30 -12.73 1.14
N CYS A 110 2.57 -11.61 1.27
CA CYS A 110 2.83 -10.41 0.46
C CYS A 110 4.26 -9.89 0.68
N VAL A 111 4.72 -9.83 1.93
CA VAL A 111 6.10 -9.42 2.26
C VAL A 111 7.13 -10.36 1.64
N LEU A 112 6.92 -11.68 1.72
CA LEU A 112 7.83 -12.64 1.09
C LEU A 112 7.92 -12.44 -0.43
N ILE A 113 6.78 -12.24 -1.09
CA ILE A 113 6.74 -12.00 -2.55
C ILE A 113 7.38 -10.65 -2.89
N GLN A 114 7.17 -9.61 -2.07
CA GLN A 114 7.83 -8.31 -2.23
C GLN A 114 9.36 -8.44 -2.15
N LEU A 115 9.88 -9.16 -1.16
CA LEU A 115 11.33 -9.36 -1.01
C LEU A 115 11.94 -10.13 -2.18
N VAL A 116 11.22 -11.13 -2.70
CA VAL A 116 11.63 -11.86 -3.92
C VAL A 116 11.61 -10.93 -5.12
N TYR A 117 10.59 -10.09 -5.26
CA TYR A 117 10.49 -9.11 -6.34
C TYR A 117 11.63 -8.09 -6.28
N ASP A 118 11.90 -7.50 -5.11
CA ASP A 118 13.00 -6.55 -4.91
C ASP A 118 14.35 -7.19 -5.25
N GLY A 119 14.57 -8.45 -4.82
CA GLY A 119 15.78 -9.21 -5.15
C GLY A 119 15.93 -9.50 -6.64
N LEU A 120 14.85 -9.88 -7.33
CA LEU A 120 14.84 -10.08 -8.78
C LEU A 120 15.06 -8.78 -9.54
N TYR A 121 14.42 -7.69 -9.09
CA TYR A 121 14.60 -6.37 -9.66
C TYR A 121 16.06 -5.92 -9.53
N PHE A 122 16.65 -6.05 -8.35
CA PHE A 122 18.06 -5.78 -8.14
C PHE A 122 18.95 -6.62 -9.07
N LEU A 123 18.73 -7.93 -9.16
CA LEU A 123 19.56 -8.80 -10.00
C LEU A 123 19.47 -8.47 -11.50
N ILE A 124 18.26 -8.23 -12.01
CA ILE A 124 18.00 -8.00 -13.43
C ILE A 124 18.50 -6.62 -13.86
N PHE A 125 18.18 -5.59 -13.08
CA PHE A 125 18.48 -4.22 -13.47
C PHE A 125 19.92 -3.85 -13.11
N TYR A 126 20.44 -4.22 -11.94
CA TYR A 126 21.80 -3.84 -11.55
C TYR A 126 22.90 -4.43 -12.47
N HIS A 127 22.67 -5.59 -13.10
CA HIS A 127 23.67 -6.22 -13.97
C HIS A 127 23.52 -5.88 -15.47
N LYS A 128 22.43 -5.22 -15.89
CA LYS A 128 22.09 -5.06 -17.33
C LYS A 128 21.54 -3.69 -17.72
N LEU A 129 21.64 -2.68 -16.87
CA LEU A 129 21.15 -1.35 -17.22
C LEU A 129 22.04 -0.69 -18.28
N PRO A 130 21.49 -0.28 -19.43
CA PRO A 130 22.21 0.56 -20.37
C PRO A 130 22.32 1.99 -19.80
N ASP A 131 23.53 2.55 -19.86
CA ASP A 131 23.82 3.92 -19.45
C ASP A 131 22.89 4.90 -20.17
N GLY A 132 21.97 5.55 -19.45
CA GLY A 132 21.12 6.60 -20.04
C GLY A 132 19.72 6.76 -19.46
N PHE A 133 19.18 5.78 -18.74
CA PHE A 133 17.91 5.98 -18.03
C PHE A 133 18.13 6.72 -16.72
N LYS A 134 17.73 7.99 -16.66
CA LYS A 134 17.95 8.89 -15.50
C LYS A 134 17.50 8.28 -14.15
N LEU A 135 16.36 7.58 -14.12
CA LEU A 135 15.84 6.91 -12.91
C LEU A 135 16.85 5.90 -12.34
N PHE A 136 17.55 5.19 -13.22
CA PHE A 136 18.48 4.13 -12.87
C PHE A 136 19.91 4.64 -12.67
N ASN A 137 20.35 5.65 -13.41
CA ASN A 137 21.68 6.25 -13.24
C ASN A 137 21.88 6.92 -11.86
N TYR A 138 20.81 7.28 -11.15
CA TYR A 138 20.91 7.82 -9.78
C TYR A 138 21.08 6.72 -8.71
N LEU A 139 20.73 5.46 -9.02
CA LEU A 139 21.02 4.32 -8.15
C LEU A 139 22.52 4.09 -8.03
N ASP A 140 23.31 4.50 -9.03
CA ASP A 140 24.73 4.14 -9.15
C ASP A 140 25.65 4.87 -8.14
N ILE A 141 25.30 6.10 -7.73
CA ILE A 141 26.21 6.94 -6.91
C ILE A 141 26.08 6.63 -5.40
N ASN A 142 24.98 6.01 -4.94
CA ASN A 142 24.76 5.66 -3.52
C ASN A 142 23.95 4.35 -3.36
N ALA A 143 24.18 3.37 -4.24
CA ALA A 143 23.36 2.17 -4.40
C ALA A 143 23.07 1.40 -3.11
N LYS A 144 24.05 1.29 -2.20
CA LYS A 144 23.90 0.49 -0.97
C LYS A 144 22.95 1.12 0.05
N ASP A 145 23.09 2.41 0.31
CA ASP A 145 22.26 3.11 1.31
C ASP A 145 20.85 3.38 0.77
N ILE A 146 20.74 3.69 -0.52
CA ILE A 146 19.44 3.89 -1.18
C ILE A 146 18.70 2.55 -1.27
N SER A 147 19.35 1.46 -1.71
CA SER A 147 18.71 0.14 -1.82
C SER A 147 18.18 -0.38 -0.48
N TYR A 148 18.95 -0.22 0.61
CA TYR A 148 18.50 -0.64 1.95
C TYR A 148 17.28 0.18 2.43
N ARG A 149 17.30 1.50 2.22
CA ARG A 149 16.16 2.37 2.60
C ARG A 149 14.93 2.09 1.75
N THR A 150 15.08 1.96 0.43
CA THR A 150 13.98 1.65 -0.50
C THR A 150 13.36 0.27 -0.20
N SER A 151 14.16 -0.74 0.16
CA SER A 151 13.62 -2.04 0.55
C SER A 151 12.79 -1.99 1.84
N THR A 152 13.22 -1.20 2.82
CA THR A 152 12.47 -1.00 4.07
C THR A 152 11.14 -0.27 3.83
N GLU A 153 11.14 0.71 2.93
CA GLU A 153 9.95 1.42 2.48
C GLU A 153 8.96 0.49 1.75
N SER A 154 9.43 -0.33 0.80
CA SER A 154 8.63 -1.33 0.09
C SER A 154 7.95 -2.33 1.04
N VAL A 155 8.65 -2.79 2.07
CA VAL A 155 8.08 -3.70 3.08
C VAL A 155 7.03 -2.98 3.93
N THR A 156 7.27 -1.74 4.33
CA THR A 156 6.33 -0.98 5.15
C THR A 156 5.04 -0.66 4.38
N THR A 157 5.19 -0.22 3.13
CA THR A 157 4.08 0.09 2.21
C THR A 157 3.24 -1.15 1.89
N ILE A 158 3.84 -2.32 1.62
CA ILE A 158 3.06 -3.54 1.30
C ILE A 158 2.30 -4.08 2.52
N ILE A 159 2.87 -3.95 3.72
CA ILE A 159 2.18 -4.30 4.98
C ILE A 159 0.94 -3.41 5.13
N LEU A 160 1.13 -2.09 5.04
CA LEU A 160 0.04 -1.14 5.17
C LEU A 160 -1.03 -1.33 4.08
N ALA A 161 -0.63 -1.58 2.83
CA ALA A 161 -1.54 -1.85 1.72
C ALA A 161 -2.38 -3.11 1.98
N SER A 162 -1.78 -4.17 2.53
CA SER A 162 -2.49 -5.41 2.85
C SER A 162 -3.59 -5.19 3.90
N PHE A 163 -3.28 -4.46 4.97
CA PHE A 163 -4.25 -4.13 6.01
C PHE A 163 -5.35 -3.20 5.52
N LEU A 164 -4.99 -2.12 4.80
CA LEU A 164 -5.96 -1.19 4.23
C LEU A 164 -6.87 -1.88 3.21
N SER A 165 -6.33 -2.72 2.34
CA SER A 165 -7.12 -3.49 1.37
C SER A 165 -8.16 -4.37 2.05
N SER A 166 -7.75 -5.08 3.12
CA SER A 166 -8.66 -5.95 3.87
C SER A 166 -9.72 -5.17 4.65
N ASN A 167 -9.38 -3.98 5.15
CA ASN A 167 -10.34 -3.09 5.79
C ASN A 167 -11.35 -2.52 4.77
N PHE A 168 -10.88 -2.00 3.63
CA PHE A 168 -11.73 -1.43 2.58
C PHE A 168 -12.62 -2.47 1.88
N ALA A 169 -12.23 -3.75 1.93
CA ALA A 169 -13.08 -4.84 1.45
C ALA A 169 -14.35 -5.03 2.30
N THR A 170 -14.43 -4.43 3.48
CA THR A 170 -15.68 -4.38 4.28
C THR A 170 -16.62 -3.25 3.87
N TYR A 171 -16.14 -2.30 3.07
CA TYR A 171 -16.92 -1.13 2.68
C TYR A 171 -17.82 -1.44 1.48
N THR A 172 -18.88 -0.65 1.32
CA THR A 172 -19.75 -0.73 0.14
C THR A 172 -19.00 -0.28 -1.11
N LEU A 173 -19.51 -0.67 -2.30
CA LEU A 173 -18.95 -0.22 -3.58
C LEU A 173 -18.91 1.32 -3.65
N ASN A 174 -19.98 2.00 -3.25
CA ASN A 174 -20.07 3.45 -3.28
C ASN A 174 -19.02 4.11 -2.38
N SER A 175 -18.83 3.57 -1.17
CA SER A 175 -17.79 4.05 -0.25
C SER A 175 -16.38 3.87 -0.84
N ASN A 176 -16.12 2.73 -1.49
CA ASN A 176 -14.85 2.48 -2.17
C ASN A 176 -14.63 3.41 -3.38
N LEU A 177 -15.67 3.74 -4.14
CA LEU A 177 -15.58 4.70 -5.25
C LEU A 177 -15.30 6.12 -4.76
N VAL A 178 -15.99 6.56 -3.70
CA VAL A 178 -15.73 7.88 -3.08
C VAL A 178 -14.30 7.93 -2.56
N LEU A 179 -13.84 6.88 -1.87
CA LEU A 179 -12.46 6.78 -1.39
C LEU A 179 -11.46 6.88 -2.54
N LEU A 180 -11.68 6.14 -3.63
CA LEU A 180 -10.83 6.19 -4.81
C LEU A 180 -10.69 7.61 -5.36
N ILE A 181 -11.82 8.31 -5.56
CA ILE A 181 -11.85 9.68 -6.09
C ILE A 181 -11.08 10.64 -5.18
N VAL A 182 -11.34 10.56 -3.87
CA VAL A 182 -10.68 11.42 -2.87
C VAL A 182 -9.18 11.14 -2.84
N SER A 183 -8.77 9.87 -2.82
CA SER A 183 -7.36 9.48 -2.81
C SER A 183 -6.63 9.96 -4.08
N PHE A 184 -7.24 9.78 -5.27
CA PHE A 184 -6.66 10.26 -6.52
C PHE A 184 -6.51 11.78 -6.57
N TYR A 185 -7.40 12.54 -5.94
CA TYR A 185 -7.29 13.99 -5.83
C TYR A 185 -6.06 14.41 -5.00
N PHE A 186 -5.73 13.65 -3.95
CA PHE A 186 -4.60 13.98 -3.07
C PHE A 186 -3.23 13.61 -3.63
N ILE A 187 -3.12 12.64 -4.55
CA ILE A 187 -1.85 12.27 -5.18
C ILE A 187 -1.14 13.48 -5.80
N PRO A 188 -1.73 14.22 -6.77
CA PRO A 188 -1.07 15.38 -7.35
C PRO A 188 -0.88 16.52 -6.34
N PHE A 189 -1.74 16.64 -5.33
CA PHE A 189 -1.60 17.65 -4.28
C PHE A 189 -0.32 17.43 -3.47
N PHE A 190 -0.05 16.21 -3.02
CA PHE A 190 1.17 15.91 -2.27
C PHE A 190 2.41 15.99 -3.15
N ILE A 191 2.30 15.59 -4.42
CA ILE A 191 3.42 15.59 -5.37
C ILE A 191 3.78 16.98 -5.90
N TYR A 192 2.84 17.92 -5.91
CA TYR A 192 3.14 19.30 -6.31
C TYR A 192 3.73 20.13 -5.15
N ASN A 193 3.35 19.80 -3.91
CA ASN A 193 3.83 20.49 -2.71
C ASN A 193 5.01 19.78 -2.02
N SER A 194 5.50 18.69 -2.63
CA SER A 194 6.70 17.96 -2.27
C SER A 194 7.95 18.54 -2.91
#